data_AF-A0A531KNK2-F1
#
_entry.id   AF-A0A531KNK2-F1
#
_cell.length_a   1.000
_cell.length_b   1.000
_cell.length_c   1.000
_cell.angle_alpha   90.00
_cell.angle_beta   90.00
_cell.angle_gamma   90.00
#
_symmetry.space_group_name_H-M   'P 1'
#
loop_
_entity.id
_entity.type
_entity.pdbx_description
1 polymer ?
#
loop_
_entity_poly.entity_id
_entity_poly.type
_entity_poly.pdbx_seq_one_letter_code
_entity_poly.pdbx_strand_id
1 'polypeptide(L)'
;HIAFIGHPAELDDVLPKVLNGSWRSSYEAKAADAKRIAHNQLAAREMSLTRPIYAKLTPAMQAEDWTAALLAIEEGLALMPDSCEFRQIHADLLLHKLRDIKTGMPVMRELVEDAIDKKFEAVSWMVMALNQLFDPTIDNSHLPHDDRFAMGNELSEQILELNPPQGDGPLKFHWYIPVAQYYYESGNKDRAIELIEVAIKSLDHQEPMPDHTKQHYLTPLLQALANYTG
;
A
#
# COMPACT_ATOMS: atom_id res chain seq x y z
N HIS A 1 -9.08 -31.36 -22.81
CA HIS A 1 -8.95 -30.47 -21.64
C HIS A 1 -9.40 -29.07 -22.07
N ILE A 2 -10.45 -28.52 -21.47
CA ILE A 2 -10.90 -27.13 -21.71
C ILE A 2 -10.39 -26.31 -20.52
N ALA A 3 -9.60 -25.27 -20.77
CA ALA A 3 -9.15 -24.34 -19.74
C ALA A 3 -10.03 -23.09 -19.80
N PHE A 4 -10.73 -22.78 -18.70
CA PHE A 4 -11.45 -21.53 -18.52
C PHE A 4 -10.53 -20.52 -17.82
N ILE A 5 -10.35 -19.35 -18.43
CA ILE A 5 -9.54 -18.26 -17.88
C ILE A 5 -10.51 -17.11 -17.60
N GLY A 6 -11.06 -17.11 -16.38
CA GLY A 6 -12.10 -16.19 -15.91
C GLY A 6 -12.42 -16.47 -14.43
N HIS A 7 -13.30 -15.67 -13.82
CA HIS A 7 -13.64 -15.87 -12.42
C HIS A 7 -14.49 -17.15 -12.26
N PRO A 8 -14.21 -18.05 -11.30
CA PRO A 8 -14.93 -19.33 -11.18
C PRO A 8 -16.46 -19.20 -11.10
N ALA A 9 -16.96 -18.11 -10.51
CA ALA A 9 -18.40 -17.82 -10.43
C ALA A 9 -19.08 -17.57 -11.80
N GLU A 10 -18.31 -17.21 -12.85
CA GLU A 10 -18.84 -17.01 -14.20
C GLU A 10 -18.97 -18.33 -14.98
N LEU A 11 -18.42 -19.43 -14.45
CA LEU A 11 -18.35 -20.70 -15.16
C LEU A 11 -19.73 -21.30 -15.42
N ASP A 12 -20.66 -21.20 -14.46
CA ASP A 12 -22.00 -21.77 -14.58
C ASP A 12 -22.83 -21.11 -15.70
N ASP A 13 -22.58 -19.83 -15.99
CA ASP A 13 -23.25 -19.08 -17.04
C ASP A 13 -22.60 -19.29 -18.43
N VAL A 14 -21.28 -19.49 -18.46
CA VAL A 14 -20.49 -19.62 -19.69
C VAL A 14 -20.48 -21.06 -20.20
N LEU A 15 -20.37 -22.04 -19.31
CA LEU A 15 -20.18 -23.46 -19.66
C LEU A 15 -21.31 -24.02 -20.54
N PRO A 16 -22.61 -23.78 -20.28
CA PRO A 16 -23.68 -24.24 -21.16
C PRO A 16 -23.58 -23.67 -22.57
N LYS A 17 -23.19 -22.39 -22.70
CA LYS A 17 -23.01 -21.69 -23.99
C LYS A 17 -21.77 -22.21 -24.75
N VAL A 18 -20.73 -22.62 -24.04
CA VAL A 18 -19.53 -23.24 -24.62
C VAL A 18 -19.87 -24.64 -25.15
N LEU A 19 -20.59 -25.45 -24.35
CA LEU A 19 -20.95 -26.83 -24.71
C LEU A 19 -21.91 -26.90 -25.89
N ASN A 20 -22.84 -25.95 -26.00
CA ASN A 20 -23.78 -25.89 -27.13
C ASN A 20 -23.23 -25.11 -28.36
N GLY A 21 -21.99 -24.62 -28.29
CA GLY A 21 -21.30 -23.93 -29.40
C GLY A 21 -21.72 -22.47 -29.65
N SER A 22 -22.67 -21.93 -28.87
CA SER A 22 -23.17 -20.56 -29.05
C SER A 22 -22.26 -19.48 -28.46
N TRP A 23 -21.29 -19.85 -27.62
CA TRP A 23 -20.40 -18.89 -26.95
C TRP A 23 -19.63 -18.00 -27.93
N ARG A 24 -18.96 -18.56 -28.94
CA ARG A 24 -18.07 -17.78 -29.83
C ARG A 24 -18.80 -16.69 -30.63
N SER A 25 -20.09 -16.86 -30.90
CA SER A 25 -20.91 -15.88 -31.62
C SER A 25 -21.70 -14.94 -30.71
N SER A 26 -21.68 -15.17 -29.39
CA SER A 26 -22.44 -14.40 -28.42
C SER A 26 -21.90 -12.97 -28.29
N TYR A 27 -22.77 -12.06 -27.83
CA TYR A 27 -22.38 -10.69 -27.54
C TYR A 27 -21.44 -10.65 -26.32
N GLU A 28 -21.70 -11.51 -25.34
CA GLU A 28 -20.96 -11.64 -24.10
C GLU A 28 -19.51 -12.07 -24.35
N ALA A 29 -19.26 -13.01 -25.26
CA ALA A 29 -17.90 -13.42 -25.61
C ALA A 29 -17.11 -12.29 -26.29
N LYS A 30 -17.75 -11.51 -27.17
CA LYS A 30 -17.13 -10.34 -27.82
C LYS A 30 -16.82 -9.23 -26.81
N ALA A 31 -17.74 -8.96 -25.88
CA ALA A 31 -17.55 -7.98 -24.83
C ALA A 31 -16.43 -8.38 -23.85
N ALA A 32 -16.38 -9.65 -23.46
CA ALA A 32 -15.32 -10.20 -22.62
C ALA A 32 -13.96 -10.12 -23.32
N ASP A 33 -13.89 -10.46 -24.60
CA ASP A 33 -12.65 -10.36 -25.37
C ASP A 33 -12.19 -8.90 -25.56
N ALA A 34 -13.12 -7.98 -25.82
CA ALA A 34 -12.82 -6.55 -25.89
C ALA A 34 -12.29 -6.01 -24.56
N LYS A 35 -12.90 -6.37 -23.42
CA LYS A 35 -12.43 -6.01 -22.08
C LYS A 35 -11.02 -6.55 -21.82
N ARG A 36 -10.77 -7.81 -22.18
CA ARG A 36 -9.46 -8.45 -22.07
C ARG A 36 -8.40 -7.74 -22.91
N ILE A 37 -8.71 -7.39 -24.16
CA ILE A 37 -7.80 -6.66 -25.05
C ILE A 37 -7.50 -5.27 -24.47
N ALA A 38 -8.52 -4.52 -24.05
CA ALA A 38 -8.34 -3.20 -23.47
C ALA A 38 -7.47 -3.23 -22.20
N HIS A 39 -7.72 -4.21 -21.32
CA HIS A 39 -6.90 -4.43 -20.12
C HIS A 39 -5.44 -4.75 -20.47
N ASN A 40 -5.21 -5.68 -21.41
CA ASN A 40 -3.86 -6.05 -21.83
C ASN A 40 -3.12 -4.88 -22.50
N GLN A 41 -3.83 -4.04 -23.26
CA GLN A 41 -3.26 -2.83 -23.86
C GLN A 41 -2.86 -1.80 -22.80
N LEU A 42 -3.69 -1.61 -21.77
CA LEU A 42 -3.39 -0.74 -20.64
C LEU A 42 -2.14 -1.24 -19.89
N ALA A 43 -2.09 -2.52 -19.54
CA ALA A 43 -0.96 -3.13 -18.86
C ALA A 43 0.33 -3.07 -19.70
N ALA A 44 0.24 -3.30 -21.02
CA ALA A 44 1.39 -3.18 -21.91
C ALA A 44 1.91 -1.73 -22.01
N ARG A 45 0.99 -0.75 -22.01
CA ARG A 45 1.36 0.67 -21.99
C ARG A 45 2.04 1.05 -20.68
N GLU A 46 1.47 0.65 -19.54
CA GLU A 46 2.04 0.89 -18.23
C GLU A 46 3.44 0.28 -18.12
N MET A 47 3.60 -1.00 -18.51
CA MET A 47 4.90 -1.66 -18.51
C MET A 47 5.91 -1.00 -19.47
N SER A 48 5.45 -0.48 -20.61
CA SER A 48 6.30 0.28 -21.53
C SER A 48 6.79 1.60 -20.92
N LEU A 49 6.01 2.22 -20.03
CA LEU A 49 6.38 3.46 -19.35
C LEU A 49 7.27 3.20 -18.14
N THR A 50 6.99 2.16 -17.36
CA THR A 50 7.72 1.86 -16.11
C THR A 50 9.07 1.19 -16.35
N ARG A 51 9.19 0.32 -17.36
CA ARG A 51 10.42 -0.46 -17.58
C ARG A 51 11.67 0.41 -17.79
N PRO A 52 11.66 1.50 -18.57
CA PRO A 52 12.82 2.39 -18.70
C PRO A 52 13.19 3.08 -17.38
N ILE A 53 12.20 3.42 -16.56
CA ILE A 53 12.39 4.04 -15.24
C ILE A 53 13.09 3.06 -14.30
N TYR A 54 12.57 1.84 -14.19
CA TYR A 54 13.19 0.80 -13.37
C TYR A 54 14.59 0.41 -13.84
N ALA A 55 14.84 0.43 -15.15
CA ALA A 55 16.18 0.18 -15.70
C ALA A 55 17.23 1.21 -15.25
N LYS A 56 16.81 2.44 -14.88
CA LYS A 56 17.66 3.48 -14.29
C LYS A 56 17.67 3.40 -12.77
N LEU A 57 16.49 3.25 -12.17
CA LEU A 57 16.30 3.26 -10.73
C LEU A 57 17.00 2.10 -10.03
N THR A 58 16.81 0.87 -10.50
CA THR A 58 17.37 -0.32 -9.85
C THR A 58 18.89 -0.26 -9.69
N PRO A 59 19.70 0.01 -10.74
CA PRO A 59 21.14 0.12 -10.55
C PRO A 59 21.54 1.32 -9.68
N ALA A 60 20.84 2.45 -9.76
CA ALA A 60 21.12 3.61 -8.90
C ALA A 60 20.88 3.29 -7.42
N MET A 61 19.77 2.63 -7.09
CA MET A 61 19.47 2.16 -5.73
C MET A 61 20.51 1.16 -5.23
N GLN A 62 20.97 0.24 -6.08
CA GLN A 62 22.00 -0.74 -5.72
C GLN A 62 23.38 -0.12 -5.51
N ALA A 63 23.68 0.95 -6.25
CA ALA A 63 24.93 1.71 -6.12
C ALA A 63 24.86 2.78 -5.03
N GLU A 64 23.72 2.93 -4.35
CA GLU A 64 23.42 4.03 -3.42
C GLU A 64 23.63 5.42 -4.05
N ASP A 65 23.47 5.53 -5.37
CA ASP A 65 23.47 6.80 -6.08
C ASP A 65 22.07 7.43 -5.97
N TRP A 66 21.80 7.99 -4.78
CA TRP A 66 20.50 8.55 -4.43
C TRP A 66 20.09 9.72 -5.34
N THR A 67 21.06 10.47 -5.87
CA THR A 67 20.78 11.54 -6.84
C THR A 67 20.32 10.95 -8.17
N ALA A 68 20.99 9.92 -8.69
CA ALA A 68 20.53 9.25 -9.91
C ALA A 68 19.18 8.54 -9.70
N ALA A 69 18.95 7.95 -8.52
CA ALA A 69 17.67 7.35 -8.17
C ALA A 69 16.55 8.40 -8.14
N LEU A 70 16.79 9.57 -7.54
CA LEU A 70 15.84 10.68 -7.51
C LEU A 70 15.48 11.14 -8.92
N LEU A 71 16.48 11.36 -9.78
CA LEU A 71 16.25 11.76 -11.18
C LEU A 71 15.41 10.72 -11.95
N ALA A 72 15.65 9.43 -11.73
CA ALA A 72 14.86 8.37 -12.35
C ALA A 72 13.39 8.41 -11.89
N ILE A 73 13.15 8.64 -10.60
CA ILE A 73 11.80 8.75 -10.05
C ILE A 73 11.10 10.02 -10.53
N GLU A 74 11.79 11.16 -10.59
CA GLU A 74 11.23 12.41 -11.14
C GLU A 74 10.81 12.25 -12.61
N GLU A 75 11.62 11.54 -13.42
CA GLU A 75 11.24 11.17 -14.79
C GLU A 75 9.99 10.27 -14.81
N GLY A 76 9.92 9.30 -13.89
CA GLY A 76 8.78 8.41 -13.73
C GLY A 76 7.50 9.16 -13.36
N LEU A 77 7.57 10.10 -12.41
CA LEU A 77 6.46 10.94 -11.97
C LEU A 77 6.01 11.93 -13.05
N ALA A 78 6.93 12.44 -13.88
CA ALA A 78 6.56 13.27 -15.03
C ALA A 78 5.73 12.50 -16.07
N LEU A 79 5.95 11.18 -16.20
CA LEU A 79 5.17 10.30 -17.09
C LEU A 79 3.90 9.76 -16.43
N MET A 80 3.95 9.50 -15.13
CA MET A 80 2.90 8.84 -14.36
C MET A 80 2.74 9.53 -12.99
N PRO A 81 2.11 10.73 -12.97
CA PRO A 81 2.03 11.52 -11.75
C PRO A 81 1.21 10.84 -10.65
N ASP A 82 0.28 9.94 -10.98
CA ASP A 82 -0.58 9.27 -10.01
C ASP A 82 -0.01 7.93 -9.51
N SER A 83 1.24 7.59 -9.85
CA SER A 83 1.88 6.35 -9.42
C SER A 83 2.18 6.38 -7.92
N CYS A 84 1.41 5.61 -7.14
CA CYS A 84 1.63 5.40 -5.70
C CYS A 84 3.08 5.04 -5.38
N GLU A 85 3.61 4.07 -6.11
CA GLU A 85 4.93 3.51 -5.89
C GLU A 85 6.01 4.56 -6.14
N PHE A 86 5.88 5.34 -7.21
CA PHE A 86 6.84 6.41 -7.50
C PHE A 86 6.76 7.54 -6.48
N ARG A 87 5.57 7.93 -6.03
CA ARG A 87 5.40 8.95 -4.97
C ARG A 87 6.00 8.48 -3.65
N GLN A 88 5.83 7.21 -3.29
CA GLN A 88 6.45 6.62 -2.12
C GLN A 88 7.97 6.67 -2.19
N ILE A 89 8.55 6.19 -3.28
CA ILE A 89 10.01 6.18 -3.44
C ILE A 89 10.55 7.60 -3.48
N HIS A 90 9.81 8.54 -4.08
CA HIS A 90 10.17 9.96 -4.07
C HIS A 90 10.28 10.52 -2.65
N ALA A 91 9.28 10.26 -1.81
CA ALA A 91 9.29 10.66 -0.40
C ALA A 91 10.45 9.98 0.37
N ASP A 92 10.66 8.66 0.21
CA ASP A 92 11.76 7.94 0.87
C ASP A 92 13.13 8.49 0.48
N LEU A 93 13.36 8.72 -0.82
CA LEU A 93 14.62 9.27 -1.31
C LEU A 93 14.91 10.65 -0.73
N LEU A 94 13.92 11.56 -0.75
CA LEU A 94 14.10 12.91 -0.24
C LEU A 94 14.24 12.94 1.29
N LEU A 95 13.35 12.27 2.02
CA LEU A 95 13.33 12.31 3.47
C LEU A 95 14.47 11.51 4.10
N HIS A 96 14.73 10.30 3.62
CA HIS A 96 15.55 9.32 4.35
C HIS A 96 16.92 9.09 3.74
N LYS A 97 17.02 9.08 2.40
CA LYS A 97 18.30 8.83 1.71
C LYS A 97 19.14 10.09 1.53
N LEU A 98 18.55 11.12 0.94
CA LEU A 98 19.20 12.42 0.69
C LEU A 98 19.10 13.36 1.89
N ARG A 99 18.11 13.15 2.77
CA ARG A 99 17.77 14.03 3.89
C ARG A 99 17.56 15.49 3.44
N ASP A 100 17.02 15.69 2.24
CA ASP A 100 16.56 16.98 1.78
C ASP A 100 15.17 17.27 2.34
N ILE A 101 15.14 17.63 3.63
CA ILE A 101 13.89 17.87 4.38
C ILE A 101 13.10 19.03 3.80
N LYS A 102 13.80 20.03 3.25
CA LYS A 102 13.18 21.21 2.66
C LYS A 102 12.30 20.83 1.46
N THR A 103 12.75 19.89 0.64
CA THR A 103 12.00 19.41 -0.52
C THR A 103 11.10 18.23 -0.17
N GLY A 104 11.57 17.34 0.70
CA GLY A 104 10.86 16.11 1.06
C GLY A 104 9.59 16.33 1.89
N MET A 105 9.58 17.29 2.82
CA MET A 105 8.39 17.51 3.66
C MET A 105 7.15 17.98 2.88
N PRO A 106 7.27 18.93 1.91
CA PRO A 106 6.17 19.23 1.01
C PRO A 106 5.69 18.03 0.20
N VAL A 107 6.59 17.21 -0.34
CA VAL A 107 6.25 15.98 -1.08
C VAL A 107 5.51 14.99 -0.20
N MET A 108 5.95 14.84 1.06
CA MET A 108 5.30 13.97 2.03
C MET A 108 3.88 14.46 2.37
N ARG A 109 3.70 15.78 2.52
CA ARG A 109 2.37 16.36 2.76
C ARG A 109 1.42 16.14 1.58
N GLU A 110 1.88 16.33 0.34
CA GLU A 110 1.09 16.02 -0.85
C GLU A 110 0.70 14.53 -0.90
N LEU A 111 1.62 13.63 -0.55
CA LEU A 111 1.33 12.20 -0.46
C LEU A 111 0.25 11.87 0.60
N VAL A 112 0.28 12.55 1.75
CA VAL A 112 -0.76 12.42 2.78
C VAL A 112 -2.11 12.90 2.27
N GLU A 113 -2.16 14.08 1.66
CA GLU A 113 -3.38 14.66 1.10
C GLU A 113 -3.99 13.73 0.03
N ASP A 114 -3.17 13.25 -0.90
CA ASP A 114 -3.60 12.30 -1.94
C ASP A 114 -4.14 10.98 -1.37
N ALA A 115 -3.50 10.46 -0.31
CA ALA A 115 -3.90 9.22 0.33
C ALA A 115 -5.26 9.36 1.03
N ILE A 116 -5.52 10.51 1.66
CA ILE A 116 -6.78 10.81 2.35
C ILE A 116 -7.90 11.03 1.33
N ASP A 117 -7.65 11.80 0.26
CA ASP A 117 -8.64 12.13 -0.76
C ASP A 117 -9.20 10.87 -1.48
N LYS A 118 -8.36 9.84 -1.64
CA LYS A 118 -8.74 8.56 -2.24
C LYS A 118 -9.47 7.60 -1.29
N LYS A 119 -9.61 7.96 0.01
CA LYS A 119 -10.38 7.22 1.03
C LYS A 119 -10.07 5.72 1.06
N PHE A 120 -11.12 4.88 1.15
CA PHE A 120 -11.00 3.44 1.33
C PHE A 120 -10.24 2.74 0.19
N GLU A 121 -10.30 3.27 -1.03
CA GLU A 121 -9.58 2.70 -2.18
C GLU A 121 -8.05 2.82 -2.03
N ALA A 122 -7.58 3.71 -1.14
CA ALA A 122 -6.18 4.00 -0.89
C ALA A 122 -5.77 3.87 0.59
N VAL A 123 -6.44 3.02 1.39
CA VAL A 123 -5.97 2.78 2.78
C VAL A 123 -4.53 2.27 2.80
N SER A 124 -4.13 1.47 1.81
CA SER A 124 -2.73 1.07 1.63
C SER A 124 -1.79 2.27 1.47
N TRP A 125 -2.23 3.38 0.86
CA TRP A 125 -1.45 4.60 0.72
C TRP A 125 -1.34 5.32 2.06
N MET A 126 -2.41 5.38 2.85
CA MET A 126 -2.35 5.99 4.19
C MET A 126 -1.41 5.21 5.13
N VAL A 127 -1.47 3.88 5.09
CA VAL A 127 -0.55 2.99 5.85
C VAL A 127 0.89 3.19 5.37
N MET A 128 1.11 3.25 4.06
CA MET A 128 2.41 3.52 3.46
C MET A 128 2.98 4.89 3.87
N ALA A 129 2.14 5.93 3.84
CA ALA A 129 2.52 7.27 4.25
C ALA A 129 2.86 7.34 5.74
N LEU A 130 2.09 6.66 6.61
CA LEU A 130 2.44 6.54 8.02
C LEU A 130 3.77 5.82 8.22
N ASN A 131 4.07 4.78 7.45
CA ASN A 131 5.36 4.09 7.57
C ASN A 131 6.54 5.00 7.19
N GLN A 132 6.39 5.89 6.20
CA GLN A 132 7.42 6.89 5.89
C GLN A 132 7.71 7.83 7.08
N LEU A 133 6.72 8.03 7.96
CA LEU A 133 6.83 8.91 9.11
C LEU A 133 7.20 8.16 10.39
N PHE A 134 6.71 6.95 10.61
CA PHE A 134 6.73 6.29 11.92
C PHE A 134 7.30 4.87 11.90
N ASP A 135 7.72 4.31 10.78
CA ASP A 135 8.30 2.95 10.79
C ASP A 135 9.52 2.92 11.75
N PRO A 136 9.49 2.08 12.81
CA PRO A 136 10.54 2.06 13.83
C PRO A 136 11.87 1.50 13.30
N THR A 137 11.87 0.91 12.10
CA THR A 137 13.09 0.43 11.44
C THR A 137 13.81 1.54 10.64
N ILE A 138 13.14 2.68 10.44
CA ILE A 138 13.69 3.85 9.76
C ILE A 138 14.11 4.89 10.80
N ASP A 139 15.31 5.44 10.65
CA ASP A 139 15.73 6.60 11.45
C ASP A 139 14.88 7.81 11.07
N ASN A 140 13.89 8.14 11.89
CA ASN A 140 12.99 9.29 11.69
C ASN A 140 13.38 10.51 12.54
N SER A 141 14.51 10.44 13.27
CA SER A 141 14.89 11.47 14.26
C SER A 141 15.23 12.83 13.64
N HIS A 142 15.54 12.85 12.34
CA HIS A 142 15.87 14.06 11.59
C HIS A 142 14.65 14.78 11.00
N LEU A 143 13.46 14.17 11.07
CA LEU A 143 12.24 14.78 10.55
C LEU A 143 11.77 15.90 11.50
N PRO A 144 11.20 17.00 10.98
CA PRO A 144 10.60 18.05 11.81
C PRO A 144 9.46 17.46 12.64
N HIS A 145 9.60 17.53 13.97
CA HIS A 145 8.70 16.90 14.91
C HIS A 145 7.24 17.30 14.67
N ASP A 146 6.93 18.60 14.69
CA ASP A 146 5.55 19.07 14.65
C ASP A 146 4.83 18.70 13.35
N ASP A 147 5.49 18.83 12.20
CA ASP A 147 4.92 18.46 10.91
C ASP A 147 4.70 16.94 10.79
N ARG A 148 5.69 16.15 11.24
CA ARG A 148 5.62 14.68 11.26
C ARG A 148 4.43 14.21 12.09
N PHE A 149 4.27 14.74 13.30
CA PHE A 149 3.19 14.36 14.20
C PHE A 149 1.82 14.87 13.75
N ALA A 150 1.74 16.06 13.14
CA ALA A 150 0.50 16.56 12.55
C ALA A 150 -0.01 15.62 11.44
N MET A 151 0.85 15.25 10.48
CA MET A 151 0.50 14.30 9.43
C MET A 151 0.18 12.90 9.98
N GLY A 152 0.92 12.47 11.00
CA GLY A 152 0.64 11.21 11.72
C GLY A 152 -0.74 11.18 12.34
N ASN A 153 -1.17 12.29 12.94
CA ASN A 153 -2.51 12.42 13.52
C ASN A 153 -3.59 12.35 12.44
N GLU A 154 -3.45 13.14 11.38
CA GLU A 154 -4.39 13.19 10.26
C GLU A 154 -4.62 11.79 9.67
N LEU A 155 -3.55 11.07 9.32
CA LEU A 155 -3.63 9.72 8.77
C LEU A 155 -4.23 8.72 9.76
N SER A 156 -3.84 8.80 11.04
CA SER A 156 -4.32 7.89 12.09
C SER A 156 -5.82 8.05 12.34
N GLU A 157 -6.32 9.29 12.39
CA GLU A 157 -7.75 9.58 12.53
C GLU A 157 -8.54 9.03 11.35
N GLN A 158 -8.08 9.25 10.12
CA GLN A 158 -8.74 8.76 8.91
C GLN A 158 -8.80 7.22 8.87
N ILE A 159 -7.71 6.53 9.20
CA ILE A 159 -7.69 5.06 9.26
C ILE A 159 -8.66 4.53 10.31
N LEU A 160 -8.71 5.15 11.50
CA LEU A 160 -9.58 4.73 12.59
C LEU A 160 -11.06 5.04 12.33
N GLU A 161 -11.37 6.11 11.60
CA GLU A 161 -12.73 6.41 11.14
C GLU A 161 -13.21 5.35 10.13
N LEU A 162 -12.36 4.99 9.17
CA LEU A 162 -12.69 3.99 8.14
C LEU A 162 -12.79 2.57 8.68
N ASN A 163 -11.96 2.22 9.67
CA ASN A 163 -11.91 0.90 10.26
C ASN A 163 -11.79 1.01 11.78
N PRO A 164 -12.91 1.23 12.48
CA PRO A 164 -12.90 1.46 13.92
C PRO A 164 -12.52 0.18 14.69
N PRO A 165 -11.84 0.31 15.85
CA PRO A 165 -11.40 -0.84 16.64
C PRO A 165 -12.53 -1.79 17.04
N GLN A 166 -13.74 -1.28 17.24
CA GLN A 166 -14.91 -2.05 17.67
C GLN A 166 -15.66 -2.75 16.52
N GLY A 167 -15.37 -2.43 15.25
CA GLY A 167 -16.01 -3.06 14.09
C GLY A 167 -15.34 -4.36 13.64
N ASP A 168 -15.94 -5.06 12.69
CA ASP A 168 -15.35 -6.25 12.06
C ASP A 168 -14.61 -5.92 10.74
N GLY A 169 -14.09 -4.68 10.63
CA GLY A 169 -13.45 -4.21 9.42
C GLY A 169 -12.20 -5.04 9.06
N PRO A 170 -11.89 -5.18 7.76
CA PRO A 170 -10.87 -6.10 7.29
C PRO A 170 -9.45 -5.64 7.67
N LEU A 171 -8.49 -6.58 7.70
CA LEU A 171 -7.04 -6.33 7.68
C LEU A 171 -6.50 -5.38 8.78
N LYS A 172 -7.13 -5.32 9.96
CA LYS A 172 -6.64 -4.49 11.08
C LYS A 172 -5.19 -4.78 11.47
N PHE A 173 -4.77 -6.05 11.36
CA PHE A 173 -3.38 -6.48 11.57
C PHE A 173 -2.36 -5.77 10.69
N HIS A 174 -2.76 -5.29 9.51
CA HIS A 174 -1.88 -4.55 8.62
C HIS A 174 -1.94 -3.05 8.90
N TRP A 175 -3.13 -2.50 9.16
CA TRP A 175 -3.34 -1.06 9.24
C TRP A 175 -2.92 -0.47 10.57
N TYR A 176 -3.09 -1.22 11.66
CA TYR A 176 -2.91 -0.68 13.02
C TYR A 176 -1.47 -0.65 13.50
N ILE A 177 -0.54 -1.36 12.84
CA ILE A 177 0.89 -1.33 13.21
C ILE A 177 1.43 0.11 13.18
N PRO A 178 1.41 0.82 12.04
CA PRO A 178 1.91 2.20 12.00
C PRO A 178 1.09 3.17 12.84
N VAL A 179 -0.24 2.98 12.93
CA VAL A 179 -1.12 3.82 13.76
C VAL A 179 -0.74 3.69 15.24
N ALA A 180 -0.51 2.47 15.71
CA ALA A 180 -0.09 2.23 17.09
C ALA A 180 1.30 2.83 17.37
N GLN A 181 2.22 2.76 16.40
CA GLN A 181 3.54 3.38 16.53
C GLN A 181 3.45 4.92 16.65
N TYR A 182 2.56 5.56 15.88
CA TYR A 182 2.24 6.99 16.07
C TYR A 182 1.72 7.28 17.49
N TYR A 183 0.77 6.49 18.00
CA TYR A 183 0.25 6.69 19.36
C TYR A 183 1.31 6.44 20.44
N TYR A 184 2.21 5.47 20.23
CA TYR A 184 3.29 5.19 21.14
C TYR A 184 4.28 6.36 21.20
N GLU A 185 4.75 6.84 20.04
CA GLU A 185 5.69 7.97 19.97
C GLU A 185 5.07 9.29 20.42
N SER A 186 3.75 9.47 20.29
CA SER A 186 3.04 10.66 20.81
C SER A 186 2.78 10.59 22.31
N GLY A 187 3.18 9.50 22.97
CA GLY A 187 3.05 9.31 24.42
C GLY A 187 1.73 8.67 24.87
N ASN A 188 0.83 8.32 23.94
CA ASN A 188 -0.41 7.60 24.24
C ASN A 188 -0.21 6.08 24.18
N LYS A 189 0.59 5.59 25.13
CA LYS A 189 0.99 4.18 25.25
C LYS A 189 -0.21 3.23 25.36
N ASP A 190 -1.23 3.60 26.13
CA ASP A 190 -2.44 2.77 26.31
C ASP A 190 -3.18 2.56 25.00
N ARG A 191 -3.31 3.62 24.19
CA ARG A 191 -3.95 3.53 22.87
C ARG A 191 -3.13 2.68 21.90
N ALA A 192 -1.80 2.81 21.93
CA ALA A 192 -0.93 1.97 21.10
C ALA A 192 -1.09 0.47 21.43
N ILE A 193 -1.11 0.11 22.71
CA ILE A 193 -1.32 -1.26 23.18
C ILE A 193 -2.69 -1.79 22.72
N GLU A 194 -3.76 -1.02 22.95
CA GLU A 194 -5.13 -1.40 22.54
C GLU A 194 -5.19 -1.75 21.05
N LEU A 195 -4.62 -0.90 20.20
CA LEU A 195 -4.63 -1.10 18.74
C LEU A 195 -3.85 -2.36 18.35
N ILE A 196 -2.69 -2.62 18.94
CA ILE A 196 -1.94 -3.85 18.67
C ILE A 196 -2.71 -5.10 19.13
N GLU A 197 -3.38 -5.06 20.28
CA GLU A 197 -4.20 -6.18 20.74
C GLU A 197 -5.38 -6.46 19.80
N VAL A 198 -6.04 -5.41 19.32
CA VAL A 198 -7.13 -5.54 18.33
C VAL A 198 -6.59 -6.10 17.01
N ALA A 199 -5.43 -5.63 16.56
CA ALA A 199 -4.74 -6.12 15.38
C ALA A 199 -4.42 -7.61 15.49
N ILE A 200 -3.86 -8.08 16.62
CA ILE A 200 -3.58 -9.49 16.87
C ILE A 200 -4.88 -10.31 16.83
N LYS A 201 -5.94 -9.88 17.52
CA LYS A 201 -7.23 -10.59 17.52
C LYS A 201 -7.81 -10.71 16.11
N SER A 202 -7.64 -9.70 15.26
CA SER A 202 -8.14 -9.73 13.88
C SER A 202 -7.51 -10.83 13.01
N LEU A 203 -6.29 -11.30 13.33
CA LEU A 203 -5.64 -12.40 12.62
C LEU A 203 -6.34 -13.76 12.83
N ASP A 204 -7.09 -13.92 13.92
CA ASP A 204 -7.83 -15.16 14.22
C ASP A 204 -9.19 -15.22 13.52
N HIS A 205 -9.69 -14.08 13.04
CA HIS A 205 -11.03 -13.95 12.47
C HIS A 205 -11.04 -13.95 10.93
N GLN A 206 -9.88 -14.05 10.28
CA GLN A 206 -9.81 -14.19 8.82
C GLN A 206 -9.94 -15.65 8.38
N GLU A 207 -10.82 -15.87 7.37
CA GLU A 207 -10.93 -17.09 6.55
C GLU A 207 -9.56 -17.61 6.09
N PRO A 208 -9.39 -18.93 5.83
CA PRO A 208 -8.16 -19.64 6.15
C PRO A 208 -6.93 -19.02 5.47
N MET A 209 -6.20 -18.23 6.24
CA MET A 209 -4.91 -17.68 5.87
C MET A 209 -3.83 -18.75 6.13
N PRO A 210 -2.91 -19.01 5.18
CA PRO A 210 -1.81 -19.94 5.41
C PRO A 210 -0.99 -19.55 6.65
N ASP A 211 -0.56 -20.54 7.45
CA ASP A 211 0.16 -20.32 8.71
C ASP A 211 1.40 -19.42 8.56
N HIS A 212 2.15 -19.58 7.46
CA HIS A 212 3.34 -18.76 7.18
C HIS A 212 2.98 -17.28 6.96
N THR A 213 1.86 -17.01 6.29
CA THR A 213 1.34 -15.65 6.09
C THR A 213 0.86 -15.06 7.41
N LYS A 214 0.18 -15.87 8.24
CA LYS A 214 -0.24 -15.45 9.58
C LYS A 214 0.95 -15.06 10.46
N GLN A 215 2.00 -15.88 10.46
CA GLN A 215 3.22 -15.62 11.21
C GLN A 215 3.94 -14.34 10.75
N HIS A 216 3.96 -14.07 9.44
CA HIS A 216 4.56 -12.85 8.89
C HIS A 216 3.97 -11.57 9.51
N TYR A 217 2.66 -11.52 9.74
CA TYR A 217 2.00 -10.38 10.40
C TYR A 217 2.03 -10.44 11.92
N LEU A 218 1.95 -11.64 12.50
CA LEU A 218 1.93 -11.81 13.95
C LEU A 218 3.27 -11.41 14.60
N THR A 219 4.40 -11.72 13.97
CA THR A 219 5.72 -11.43 14.55
C THR A 219 5.96 -9.93 14.81
N PRO A 220 5.75 -9.01 13.84
CA PRO A 220 5.85 -7.57 14.10
C PRO A 220 4.88 -7.07 15.17
N LEU A 221 3.65 -7.60 15.22
CA LEU A 221 2.65 -7.22 16.22
C LEU A 221 3.07 -7.60 17.64
N LEU A 222 3.57 -8.82 17.83
CA LEU A 222 4.07 -9.26 19.13
C LEU A 222 5.30 -8.47 19.57
N GLN A 223 6.19 -8.14 18.63
CA GLN A 223 7.35 -7.29 18.92
C GLN A 223 6.91 -5.88 19.32
N ALA A 224 5.96 -5.28 18.61
CA ALA A 224 5.40 -3.98 18.95
C ALA A 224 4.75 -4.03 20.34
N LEU A 225 3.94 -5.06 20.64
CA LEU A 225 3.32 -5.22 21.95
C LEU A 225 4.36 -5.31 23.06
N ALA A 226 5.42 -6.10 22.88
CA ALA A 226 6.50 -6.22 23.86
C ALA A 226 7.23 -4.88 24.09
N ASN A 227 7.51 -4.15 23.01
CA ASN A 227 8.13 -2.82 23.10
C ASN A 227 7.22 -1.81 23.82
N TYR A 228 5.91 -1.91 23.57
CA TYR A 228 4.92 -1.03 24.15
C TYR A 228 4.53 -1.43 25.56
N THR A 229 4.79 -2.64 26.06
CA THR A 229 4.50 -2.96 27.45
C THR A 229 5.67 -2.61 28.35
N GLY A 230 6.91 -2.88 27.91
CA GLY A 230 8.14 -2.53 28.64
C GLY A 230 8.41 -3.44 29.82
#